data_AF-E3MQ23-F1
#
_entry.id   AF-E3MQ23-F1
#
_cell.length_a   1.000
_cell.length_b   1.000
_cell.length_c   1.000
_cell.angle_alpha   90.00
_cell.angle_beta   90.00
_cell.angle_gamma   90.00
#
_symmetry.space_group_name_H-M   'P 1'
#
loop_
_entity.id
_entity.type
_entity.pdbx_description
1 polymer ?
#
loop_
_entity_poly.entity_id
_entity_poly.type
_entity_poly.pdbx_seq_one_letter_code
_entity_poly.pdbx_strand_id
1 'polypeptide(L)'
;MSDLVINQKILPDISKSKWDQNTYSGRVKHYFASANPMTLFTSSTTQENSRKIVLDYKKGIIDPNLTMDQLWRAKILYDSIYHPDTGEKMFCLGRMSAQMPANMVITGLLLSCYRSCPGIIFSHWVNQSFNAIVNYTNRSGNDRTTNQQLFYSYCCATGAATTAALGLNMMVKNSHGLAARLVPFVAVAVANAINIPMVRAHELTDGIELCDENDQLIAKSKKLATLSIAQVTLSRIAMAMPDMVLSPVIMNRFTRTAYYRTRPLVQKYSEMPIQTFLAGIGLYFTTPLGCALFPQKSSIEVLKLEPSVQKQLLKWRDPPKVLYYNKGL
;
A
#
# COMPACT_ATOMS: atom_id res chain seq x y z
N MET A 1 -24.23 -21.21 20.97
CA MET A 1 -25.08 -20.00 21.00
C MET A 1 -24.59 -19.10 19.90
N SER A 2 -25.42 -18.80 18.91
CA SER A 2 -25.03 -17.90 17.83
C SER A 2 -24.79 -16.51 18.43
N ASP A 3 -23.58 -15.96 18.29
CA ASP A 3 -23.24 -14.58 18.69
C ASP A 3 -23.96 -13.60 17.76
N LEU A 4 -25.28 -13.46 17.97
CA LEU A 4 -26.12 -12.53 17.25
C LEU A 4 -25.81 -11.10 17.70
N VAL A 5 -25.79 -10.19 16.73
CA VAL A 5 -25.47 -8.77 16.96
C VAL A 5 -26.50 -8.12 17.89
N ILE A 6 -27.77 -8.49 17.76
CA ILE A 6 -28.87 -7.95 18.56
C ILE A 6 -28.78 -8.31 20.06
N ASN A 7 -28.07 -9.39 20.39
CA ASN A 7 -27.91 -9.87 21.76
C ASN A 7 -26.68 -9.26 22.46
N GLN A 8 -25.92 -8.39 21.78
CA GLN A 8 -24.73 -7.78 22.35
C GLN A 8 -25.09 -6.58 23.24
N LYS A 9 -24.51 -6.54 24.45
CA LYS A 9 -24.69 -5.42 25.40
C LYS A 9 -24.12 -4.10 24.88
N ILE A 10 -23.09 -4.18 24.03
CA ILE A 10 -22.44 -3.04 23.39
C ILE A 10 -22.38 -3.37 21.90
N LEU A 11 -23.06 -2.55 21.09
CA LEU A 11 -23.02 -2.70 19.65
C LEU A 11 -21.61 -2.41 19.12
N PRO A 12 -21.07 -3.25 18.23
CA PRO A 12 -19.75 -3.01 17.67
C PRO A 12 -19.71 -1.73 16.83
N ASP A 13 -18.69 -0.92 17.08
CA ASP A 13 -18.43 0.29 16.33
C ASP A 13 -17.76 -0.06 14.99
N ILE A 14 -18.57 -0.07 13.93
CA ILE A 14 -18.11 -0.32 12.56
C ILE A 14 -17.46 0.90 11.90
N SER A 15 -17.34 2.05 12.59
CA SER A 15 -16.50 3.15 12.09
C SER A 15 -15.01 2.82 12.25
N LYS A 16 -14.67 1.93 13.19
CA LYS A 16 -13.30 1.51 13.49
C LYS A 16 -12.96 0.17 12.84
N SER A 17 -11.66 -0.13 12.80
CA SER A 17 -11.16 -1.44 12.36
C SER A 17 -11.59 -2.55 13.33
N LYS A 18 -11.80 -3.76 12.81
CA LYS A 18 -12.12 -4.96 13.62
C LYS A 18 -11.06 -5.25 14.67
N TRP A 19 -9.79 -5.02 14.31
CA TRP A 19 -8.64 -5.31 15.15
C TRP A 19 -7.98 -4.02 15.60
N ASP A 20 -7.46 -4.03 16.83
CA ASP A 20 -6.79 -2.88 17.42
C ASP A 20 -5.55 -2.48 16.62
N GLN A 21 -5.57 -1.26 16.09
CA GLN A 21 -4.50 -0.69 15.27
C GLN A 21 -3.29 -0.25 16.10
N ASN A 22 -3.40 -0.18 17.43
CA ASN A 22 -2.26 0.13 18.30
C ASN A 22 -1.29 -1.06 18.42
N THR A 23 -1.81 -2.29 18.35
CA THR A 23 -0.99 -3.50 18.34
C THR A 23 -0.49 -3.87 16.95
N TYR A 24 0.76 -4.33 16.84
CA TYR A 24 1.30 -4.82 15.57
C TYR A 24 0.48 -6.00 15.01
N SER A 25 0.12 -6.97 15.85
CA SER A 25 -0.69 -8.12 15.43
C SER A 25 -2.06 -7.71 14.87
N GLY A 26 -2.71 -6.70 15.47
CA GLY A 26 -3.98 -6.18 14.98
C GLY A 26 -3.86 -5.46 13.64
N ARG A 27 -2.80 -4.67 13.44
CA ARG A 27 -2.49 -4.06 12.12
C ARG A 27 -2.24 -5.10 11.05
N VAL A 28 -1.46 -6.14 11.37
CA VAL A 28 -1.18 -7.25 10.44
C VAL A 28 -2.49 -7.92 10.00
N LYS A 29 -3.37 -8.29 10.95
CA LYS A 29 -4.67 -8.90 10.63
C LYS A 29 -5.54 -7.98 9.77
N HIS A 30 -5.54 -6.68 10.04
CA HIS A 30 -6.25 -5.69 9.24
C HIS A 30 -5.75 -5.66 7.79
N TYR A 31 -4.45 -5.50 7.56
CA TYR A 31 -3.90 -5.46 6.21
C TYR A 31 -4.04 -6.80 5.47
N PHE A 32 -3.94 -7.94 6.15
CA PHE A 32 -4.22 -9.24 5.52
C PHE A 32 -5.66 -9.38 5.06
N ALA A 33 -6.62 -8.84 5.83
CA ALA A 33 -8.02 -8.88 5.47
C ALA A 33 -8.32 -7.95 4.29
N SER A 34 -7.80 -6.72 4.32
CA SER A 34 -8.01 -5.71 3.28
C SER A 34 -7.28 -6.03 1.96
N ALA A 35 -6.06 -6.59 2.05
CA ALA A 35 -5.26 -6.97 0.88
C ALA A 35 -5.55 -8.40 0.37
N ASN A 36 -6.61 -9.05 0.86
CA ASN A 36 -6.93 -10.41 0.47
C ASN A 36 -7.36 -10.46 -1.02
N PRO A 37 -6.59 -11.12 -1.91
CA PRO A 37 -6.88 -11.17 -3.34
C PRO A 37 -8.18 -11.91 -3.66
N MET A 38 -8.66 -12.78 -2.77
CA MET A 38 -9.92 -13.50 -2.97
C MET A 38 -11.13 -12.57 -3.07
N THR A 39 -11.02 -11.35 -2.54
CA THR A 39 -12.10 -10.35 -2.64
C THR A 39 -12.33 -9.89 -4.09
N LEU A 40 -11.33 -10.01 -4.97
CA LEU A 40 -11.45 -9.67 -6.40
C LEU A 40 -12.42 -10.60 -7.14
N PHE A 41 -12.53 -11.86 -6.71
CA PHE A 41 -13.35 -12.89 -7.35
C PHE A 41 -14.77 -12.97 -6.76
N THR A 42 -15.15 -12.01 -5.90
CA THR A 42 -16.49 -11.97 -5.31
C THR A 42 -17.55 -11.54 -6.34
N SER A 43 -18.72 -12.18 -6.30
CA SER A 43 -19.82 -11.86 -7.21
C SER A 43 -20.47 -10.52 -6.86
N SER A 44 -21.05 -9.84 -7.85
CA SER A 44 -21.76 -8.57 -7.64
C SER A 44 -22.91 -8.70 -6.64
N THR A 45 -23.59 -9.85 -6.58
CA THR A 45 -24.66 -10.11 -5.61
C THR A 45 -24.13 -10.14 -4.17
N THR A 46 -23.01 -10.82 -3.93
CA THR A 46 -22.37 -10.85 -2.60
C THR A 46 -21.88 -9.46 -2.17
N GLN A 47 -21.38 -8.67 -3.13
CA GLN A 47 -20.94 -7.30 -2.89
C GLN A 47 -22.11 -6.41 -2.45
N GLU A 48 -23.23 -6.44 -3.17
CA GLU A 48 -24.39 -5.61 -2.82
C GLU A 48 -25.05 -6.06 -1.52
N ASN A 49 -25.11 -7.37 -1.25
CA ASN A 49 -25.59 -7.88 0.03
C ASN A 49 -24.74 -7.37 1.20
N SER A 50 -23.42 -7.37 1.04
CA SER A 50 -22.50 -6.87 2.08
C SER A 50 -22.63 -5.36 2.28
N ARG A 51 -22.81 -4.61 1.17
CA ARG A 51 -23.11 -3.18 1.22
C ARG A 51 -24.41 -2.90 1.97
N LYS A 52 -25.47 -3.66 1.67
CA LYS A 52 -26.76 -3.52 2.35
C LYS A 52 -26.62 -3.76 3.86
N ILE A 53 -25.98 -4.84 4.27
CA ILE A 53 -25.75 -5.15 5.70
C ILE A 53 -25.03 -4.00 6.41
N VAL A 54 -23.97 -3.45 5.80
CA VAL A 54 -23.20 -2.35 6.41
C VAL A 54 -24.00 -1.05 6.47
N LEU A 55 -24.72 -0.70 5.41
CA LEU A 55 -25.52 0.53 5.35
C LEU A 55 -26.74 0.46 6.28
N ASP A 56 -27.41 -0.68 6.36
CA ASP A 56 -28.54 -0.91 7.25
C ASP A 56 -28.07 -0.84 8.71
N TYR A 57 -26.93 -1.45 9.04
CA TYR A 57 -26.33 -1.35 10.36
C TYR A 57 -25.94 0.10 10.73
N LYS A 58 -25.37 0.88 9.79
CA LYS A 58 -25.08 2.32 10.01
C LYS A 58 -26.35 3.14 10.30
N LYS A 59 -27.51 2.71 9.78
CA LYS A 59 -28.82 3.33 10.03
C LYS A 59 -29.51 2.80 11.30
N GLY A 60 -28.90 1.85 12.01
CA GLY A 60 -29.48 1.20 13.19
C GLY A 60 -30.46 0.06 12.87
N ILE A 61 -30.56 -0.37 11.62
CA ILE A 61 -31.41 -1.49 11.18
C ILE A 61 -30.58 -2.77 11.26
N ILE A 62 -30.85 -3.61 12.26
CA ILE A 62 -30.11 -4.86 12.52
C ILE A 62 -31.03 -6.04 12.23
N ASP A 63 -30.64 -6.91 11.30
CA ASP A 63 -31.34 -8.16 11.03
C ASP A 63 -31.28 -9.09 12.27
N PRO A 64 -32.41 -9.64 12.75
CA PRO A 64 -32.47 -10.52 13.91
C PRO A 64 -31.54 -11.74 13.83
N ASN A 65 -31.23 -12.19 12.61
CA ASN A 65 -30.39 -13.37 12.36
C ASN A 65 -28.92 -13.02 12.07
N LEU A 66 -28.55 -11.73 12.10
CA LEU A 66 -27.18 -11.32 11.79
C LEU A 66 -26.22 -11.72 12.91
N THR A 67 -25.23 -12.53 12.55
CA THR A 67 -24.13 -12.89 13.46
C THR A 67 -23.01 -11.86 13.42
N MET A 68 -22.26 -11.77 14.51
CA MET A 68 -21.11 -10.87 14.63
C MET A 68 -20.05 -11.11 13.55
N ASP A 69 -19.79 -12.38 13.21
CA ASP A 69 -18.85 -12.73 12.15
C ASP A 69 -19.35 -12.34 10.76
N GLN A 70 -20.65 -12.46 10.49
CA GLN A 70 -21.24 -12.00 9.22
C GLN A 70 -21.15 -10.48 9.10
N LEU A 71 -21.43 -9.73 10.17
CA LEU A 71 -21.29 -8.28 10.19
C LEU A 71 -19.85 -7.86 9.86
N TRP A 72 -18.87 -8.45 10.53
CA TRP A 72 -17.46 -8.13 10.28
C TRP A 72 -16.97 -8.57 8.90
N ARG A 73 -17.42 -9.71 8.39
CA ARG A 73 -17.10 -10.16 7.03
C ARG A 73 -17.69 -9.22 5.98
N ALA A 74 -18.95 -8.83 6.15
CA ALA A 74 -19.62 -7.85 5.29
C ALA A 74 -18.89 -6.51 5.32
N LYS A 75 -18.48 -6.04 6.51
CA LYS A 75 -17.68 -4.83 6.67
C LYS A 75 -16.34 -4.90 5.94
N ILE A 76 -15.55 -5.95 6.17
CA ILE A 76 -14.25 -6.13 5.52
C ILE A 76 -14.40 -6.13 4.00
N LEU A 77 -15.43 -6.83 3.48
CA LEU A 77 -15.69 -6.88 2.05
C LEU A 77 -16.15 -5.52 1.50
N TYR A 78 -16.99 -4.80 2.26
CA TYR A 78 -17.43 -3.45 1.91
C TYR A 78 -16.24 -2.48 1.85
N ASP A 79 -15.42 -2.42 2.89
CA ASP A 79 -14.24 -1.53 2.97
C ASP A 79 -13.20 -1.85 1.88
N SER A 80 -13.13 -3.09 1.41
CA SER A 80 -12.20 -3.52 0.35
C SER A 80 -12.69 -3.14 -1.06
N ILE A 81 -13.97 -2.79 -1.24
CA ILE A 81 -14.61 -2.64 -2.55
C ILE A 81 -15.15 -1.23 -2.77
N TYR A 82 -15.66 -0.59 -1.73
CA TYR A 82 -16.28 0.72 -1.81
C TYR A 82 -15.36 1.77 -1.18
N HIS A 83 -15.30 2.93 -1.81
CA HIS A 83 -14.50 4.04 -1.33
C HIS A 83 -15.09 4.58 -0.02
N PRO A 84 -14.26 4.86 1.02
CA PRO A 84 -14.76 5.29 2.33
C PRO A 84 -15.55 6.60 2.28
N ASP A 85 -15.08 7.57 1.47
CA ASP A 85 -15.69 8.91 1.41
C ASP A 85 -16.90 9.00 0.47
N THR A 86 -16.79 8.47 -0.76
CA THR A 86 -17.86 8.58 -1.76
C THR A 86 -18.90 7.45 -1.64
N GLY A 87 -18.53 6.33 -1.02
CA GLY A 87 -19.36 5.12 -0.98
C GLY A 87 -19.52 4.43 -2.34
N GLU A 88 -18.78 4.89 -3.37
CA GLU A 88 -18.81 4.33 -4.72
C GLU A 88 -17.89 3.12 -4.86
N LYS A 89 -18.20 2.27 -5.84
CA LYS A 89 -17.42 1.06 -6.11
C LYS A 89 -16.08 1.44 -6.74
N MET A 90 -14.98 1.07 -6.07
CA MET A 90 -13.63 1.29 -6.56
C MET A 90 -13.33 0.43 -7.80
N PHE A 91 -12.52 0.99 -8.71
CA PHE A 91 -12.00 0.26 -9.86
C PHE A 91 -11.21 -0.97 -9.41
N CYS A 92 -11.46 -2.12 -10.04
CA CYS A 92 -10.97 -3.43 -9.57
C CYS A 92 -9.45 -3.45 -9.35
N LEU A 93 -8.67 -2.95 -10.32
CA LEU A 93 -7.20 -2.92 -10.23
C LEU A 93 -6.68 -1.85 -9.25
N GLY A 94 -7.49 -0.87 -8.88
CA GLY A 94 -7.13 0.14 -7.89
C GLY A 94 -7.32 -0.31 -6.44
N ARG A 95 -7.97 -1.46 -6.21
CA ARG A 95 -8.22 -1.98 -4.86
C ARG A 95 -6.94 -2.50 -4.22
N MET A 96 -6.83 -2.38 -2.90
CA MET A 96 -5.73 -2.99 -2.13
C MET A 96 -5.60 -4.50 -2.39
N SER A 97 -6.71 -5.20 -2.63
CA SER A 97 -6.70 -6.63 -2.96
C SER A 97 -6.07 -6.96 -4.33
N ALA A 98 -6.02 -6.02 -5.27
CA ALA A 98 -5.34 -6.17 -6.56
C ALA A 98 -3.83 -5.93 -6.49
N GLN A 99 -3.33 -5.30 -5.43
CA GLN A 99 -1.90 -4.96 -5.33
C GLN A 99 -1.01 -6.19 -5.35
N MET A 100 -1.31 -7.22 -4.56
CA MET A 100 -0.51 -8.44 -4.54
C MET A 100 -0.46 -9.14 -5.92
N PRO A 101 -1.59 -9.50 -6.56
CA PRO A 101 -1.56 -10.21 -7.83
C PRO A 101 -0.99 -9.36 -8.98
N ALA A 102 -1.25 -8.05 -9.01
CA ALA A 102 -0.68 -7.18 -10.02
C ALA A 102 0.84 -7.00 -9.82
N ASN A 103 1.29 -6.68 -8.60
CA ASN A 103 2.72 -6.51 -8.32
C ASN A 103 3.50 -7.82 -8.48
N MET A 104 2.87 -8.97 -8.27
CA MET A 104 3.45 -10.29 -8.59
C MET A 104 3.83 -10.37 -10.07
N VAL A 105 2.89 -10.07 -10.98
CA VAL A 105 3.12 -10.08 -12.43
C VAL A 105 4.13 -9.01 -12.85
N ILE A 106 4.00 -7.79 -12.32
CA ILE A 106 4.89 -6.67 -12.62
C ILE A 106 6.32 -6.97 -12.19
N THR A 107 6.51 -7.54 -11.00
CA THR A 107 7.84 -7.91 -10.50
C THR A 107 8.45 -9.02 -11.35
N GLY A 108 7.66 -10.02 -11.74
CA GLY A 108 8.09 -11.03 -12.70
C GLY A 108 8.57 -10.43 -14.02
N LEU A 109 7.83 -9.44 -14.54
CA LEU A 109 8.18 -8.71 -15.75
C LEU A 109 9.48 -7.91 -15.57
N LEU A 110 9.61 -7.14 -14.49
CA LEU A 110 10.82 -6.35 -14.16
C LEU A 110 12.07 -7.23 -14.02
N LEU A 111 11.95 -8.38 -13.36
CA LEU A 111 13.06 -9.31 -13.14
C LEU A 111 13.41 -10.15 -14.37
N SER A 112 12.50 -10.31 -15.32
CA SER A 112 12.73 -11.10 -16.54
C SER A 112 13.16 -10.24 -17.74
N CYS A 113 12.59 -9.04 -17.86
CA CYS A 113 12.78 -8.14 -18.98
C CYS A 113 13.92 -7.12 -18.78
N TYR A 114 14.68 -7.20 -17.67
CA TYR A 114 15.80 -6.29 -17.39
C TYR A 114 16.96 -6.37 -18.40
N ARG A 115 17.04 -7.42 -19.23
CA ARG A 115 18.15 -7.62 -20.17
C ARG A 115 18.01 -6.80 -21.47
N SER A 116 16.81 -6.33 -21.81
CA SER A 116 16.56 -5.59 -23.05
C SER A 116 16.03 -4.19 -22.74
N CYS A 117 16.53 -3.18 -23.47
CA CYS A 117 16.08 -1.80 -23.31
C CYS A 117 14.56 -1.63 -23.49
N PRO A 118 13.93 -2.18 -24.56
CA PRO A 118 12.47 -2.12 -24.68
C PRO A 118 11.74 -2.83 -23.54
N GLY A 119 12.30 -3.94 -23.04
CA GLY A 119 11.76 -4.68 -21.92
C GLY A 119 11.78 -3.87 -20.62
N ILE A 120 12.88 -3.19 -20.33
CA ILE A 120 13.03 -2.29 -19.17
C ILE A 120 11.98 -1.17 -19.24
N ILE A 121 11.91 -0.46 -20.37
CA ILE A 121 10.97 0.66 -20.56
C ILE A 121 9.53 0.18 -20.36
N PHE A 122 9.15 -0.92 -21.03
CA PHE A 122 7.82 -1.50 -20.91
C PHE A 122 7.51 -1.91 -19.47
N SER A 123 8.43 -2.58 -18.78
CA SER A 123 8.22 -3.06 -17.41
C SER A 123 8.01 -1.92 -16.41
N HIS A 124 8.81 -0.86 -16.50
CA HIS A 124 8.66 0.31 -15.65
C HIS A 124 7.41 1.11 -15.99
N TRP A 125 7.05 1.20 -17.27
CA TRP A 125 5.80 1.82 -17.70
C TRP A 125 4.57 1.10 -17.13
N VAL A 126 4.51 -0.24 -17.21
CA VAL A 126 3.43 -1.04 -16.60
C VAL A 126 3.39 -0.83 -15.09
N ASN A 127 4.55 -0.88 -14.41
CA ASN A 127 4.64 -0.69 -12.96
C ASN A 127 4.10 0.69 -12.52
N GLN A 128 4.55 1.77 -13.17
CA GLN A 128 4.09 3.11 -12.81
C GLN A 128 2.63 3.37 -13.20
N SER A 129 2.15 2.76 -14.28
CA SER A 129 0.73 2.84 -14.67
C SER A 129 -0.15 2.21 -13.60
N PHE A 130 0.24 1.05 -13.07
CA PHE A 130 -0.47 0.40 -11.98
C PHE A 130 -0.46 1.25 -10.70
N ASN A 131 0.70 1.79 -10.31
CA ASN A 131 0.80 2.67 -9.14
C ASN A 131 -0.04 3.95 -9.31
N ALA A 132 -0.12 4.53 -10.51
CA ALA A 132 -0.97 5.69 -10.78
C ALA A 132 -2.46 5.36 -10.63
N ILE A 133 -2.92 4.19 -11.09
CA ILE A 133 -4.30 3.71 -10.91
C ILE A 133 -4.63 3.53 -9.43
N VAL A 134 -3.74 2.90 -8.67
CA VAL A 134 -3.89 2.70 -7.22
C VAL A 134 -3.97 4.05 -6.51
N ASN A 135 -3.06 4.97 -6.81
CA ASN A 135 -3.06 6.31 -6.21
C ASN A 135 -4.32 7.11 -6.55
N TYR A 136 -4.79 7.02 -7.80
CA TYR A 136 -6.03 7.67 -8.22
C TYR A 136 -7.27 7.09 -7.52
N THR A 137 -7.30 5.77 -7.31
CA THR A 137 -8.45 5.08 -6.72
C THR A 137 -8.53 5.22 -5.20
N ASN A 138 -7.38 5.36 -4.52
CA ASN A 138 -7.30 5.44 -3.06
C ASN A 138 -7.09 6.88 -2.54
N ARG A 139 -7.13 7.89 -3.41
CA ARG A 139 -7.11 9.29 -2.95
C ARG A 139 -8.38 9.58 -2.16
N SER A 140 -8.27 10.28 -1.04
CA SER A 140 -9.47 10.65 -0.30
C SER A 140 -10.33 11.65 -1.11
N GLY A 141 -11.64 11.66 -0.89
CA GLY A 141 -12.55 12.60 -1.53
C GLY A 141 -12.28 14.06 -1.15
N ASN A 142 -11.58 14.27 -0.04
CA ASN A 142 -11.15 15.59 0.46
C ASN A 142 -9.68 15.91 0.09
N ASP A 143 -8.97 14.97 -0.57
CA ASP A 143 -7.58 15.19 -1.00
C ASP A 143 -7.54 16.22 -2.13
N ARG A 144 -6.69 17.23 -1.96
CA ARG A 144 -6.40 18.26 -2.96
C ARG A 144 -5.50 17.77 -4.10
N THR A 145 -5.28 16.45 -4.20
CA THR A 145 -4.36 15.88 -5.18
C THR A 145 -4.99 15.93 -6.57
N THR A 146 -4.69 17.00 -7.30
CA THR A 146 -5.20 17.26 -8.64
C THR A 146 -4.77 16.16 -9.62
N ASN A 147 -5.62 15.84 -10.60
CA ASN A 147 -5.28 14.90 -11.68
C ASN A 147 -3.97 15.28 -12.40
N GLN A 148 -3.68 16.58 -12.52
CA GLN A 148 -2.42 17.09 -13.04
C GLN A 148 -1.22 16.64 -12.19
N GLN A 149 -1.32 16.69 -10.86
CA GLN A 149 -0.25 16.29 -9.96
C GLN A 149 0.00 14.77 -10.02
N LEU A 150 -1.06 13.96 -10.11
CA LEU A 150 -0.93 12.52 -10.35
C LEU A 150 -0.23 12.23 -11.68
N PHE A 151 -0.60 12.96 -12.74
CA PHE A 151 0.03 12.84 -14.05
C PHE A 151 1.52 13.24 -14.01
N TYR A 152 1.86 14.36 -13.38
CA TYR A 152 3.26 14.79 -13.20
C TYR A 152 4.06 13.76 -12.40
N SER A 153 3.53 13.27 -11.28
CA SER A 153 4.17 12.22 -10.48
C SER A 153 4.41 10.95 -11.31
N TYR A 154 3.42 10.53 -12.10
CA TYR A 154 3.54 9.39 -13.00
C TYR A 154 4.65 9.58 -14.05
N CYS A 155 4.69 10.73 -14.73
CA CYS A 155 5.72 11.03 -15.74
C CYS A 155 7.12 11.08 -15.11
N CYS A 156 7.27 11.77 -13.97
CA CYS A 156 8.53 11.87 -13.25
C CYS A 156 9.01 10.52 -12.72
N ALA A 157 8.13 9.74 -12.09
CA ALA A 157 8.47 8.42 -11.56
C ALA A 157 8.82 7.44 -12.69
N THR A 158 8.10 7.46 -13.81
CA THR A 158 8.40 6.60 -14.97
C THR A 158 9.72 6.96 -15.62
N GLY A 159 9.98 8.26 -15.82
CA GLY A 159 11.25 8.76 -16.34
C GLY A 159 12.40 8.37 -15.43
N ALA A 160 12.30 8.68 -14.13
CA ALA A 160 13.36 8.37 -13.18
C ALA A 160 13.63 6.87 -13.03
N ALA A 161 12.59 6.04 -12.97
CA ALA A 161 12.74 4.59 -12.89
C ALA A 161 13.45 4.03 -14.15
N THR A 162 13.03 4.49 -15.33
CA THR A 162 13.59 4.05 -16.61
C THR A 162 15.03 4.52 -16.76
N THR A 163 15.33 5.79 -16.45
CA THR A 163 16.69 6.34 -16.49
C THR A 163 17.61 5.62 -15.50
N ALA A 164 17.16 5.38 -14.27
CA ALA A 164 17.94 4.62 -13.28
C ALA A 164 18.20 3.19 -13.76
N ALA A 165 17.18 2.50 -14.26
CA ALA A 165 17.31 1.13 -14.75
C ALA A 165 18.24 1.02 -15.96
N LEU A 166 18.11 1.91 -16.95
CA LEU A 166 18.98 1.90 -18.13
C LEU A 166 20.41 2.29 -17.77
N GLY A 167 20.59 3.35 -16.97
CA GLY A 167 21.91 3.82 -16.54
C GLY A 167 22.67 2.75 -15.74
N LEU A 168 22.00 2.12 -14.76
CA LEU A 168 22.59 1.03 -14.01
C LEU A 168 22.87 -0.19 -14.89
N ASN A 169 21.93 -0.61 -15.76
CA ASN A 169 22.19 -1.73 -16.66
C ASN A 169 23.39 -1.49 -17.60
N MET A 170 23.63 -0.25 -18.04
CA MET A 170 24.84 0.11 -18.79
C MET A 170 26.11 -0.06 -17.95
N MET A 171 26.09 0.34 -16.68
CA MET A 171 27.22 0.19 -15.76
C MET A 171 27.53 -1.27 -15.42
N VAL A 172 26.49 -2.11 -15.29
CA VAL A 172 26.62 -3.52 -14.88
C VAL A 172 26.68 -4.47 -16.09
N LYS A 173 26.74 -3.97 -17.33
CA LYS A 173 26.68 -4.73 -18.59
C LYS A 173 27.72 -5.86 -18.69
N ASN A 174 28.91 -5.66 -18.09
CA ASN A 174 30.00 -6.64 -18.10
C ASN A 174 30.06 -7.52 -16.84
N SER A 175 29.13 -7.33 -15.89
CA SER A 175 29.08 -8.11 -14.66
C SER A 175 27.96 -9.14 -14.75
N HIS A 176 28.33 -10.40 -14.97
CA HIS A 176 27.42 -11.55 -14.94
C HIS A 176 26.96 -11.95 -13.52
N GLY A 177 27.17 -11.07 -12.54
CA GLY A 177 26.92 -11.31 -11.12
C GLY A 177 25.52 -10.93 -10.64
N LEU A 178 25.30 -11.07 -9.33
CA LEU A 178 24.08 -10.63 -8.64
C LEU A 178 23.77 -9.14 -8.84
N ALA A 179 24.80 -8.31 -9.09
CA ALA A 179 24.66 -6.87 -9.26
C ALA A 179 23.69 -6.47 -10.39
N ALA A 180 23.75 -7.14 -11.56
CA ALA A 180 22.83 -6.84 -12.68
C ALA A 180 21.38 -7.18 -12.34
N ARG A 181 21.16 -8.17 -11.46
CA ARG A 181 19.83 -8.61 -11.03
C ARG A 181 19.24 -7.72 -9.94
N LEU A 182 20.04 -6.87 -9.28
CA LEU A 182 19.58 -5.89 -8.29
C LEU A 182 19.15 -4.56 -8.94
N VAL A 183 19.45 -4.36 -10.22
CA VAL A 183 19.08 -3.13 -10.95
C VAL A 183 17.57 -2.83 -10.87
N PRO A 184 16.66 -3.79 -11.06
CA PRO A 184 15.22 -3.54 -10.91
C PRO A 184 14.84 -3.05 -9.51
N PHE A 185 15.45 -3.58 -8.45
CA PHE A 185 15.22 -3.13 -7.07
C PHE A 185 15.62 -1.67 -6.88
N VAL A 186 16.83 -1.30 -7.34
CA VAL A 186 17.31 0.08 -7.21
C VAL A 186 16.43 1.05 -8.01
N ALA A 187 16.03 0.68 -9.23
CA ALA A 187 15.14 1.48 -10.06
C ALA A 187 13.75 1.68 -9.41
N VAL A 188 13.20 0.63 -8.79
CA VAL A 188 11.93 0.72 -8.05
C VAL A 188 12.08 1.54 -6.76
N ALA A 189 13.21 1.45 -6.08
CA ALA A 189 13.47 2.27 -4.90
C ALA A 189 13.55 3.77 -5.25
N VAL A 190 14.26 4.12 -6.33
CA VAL A 190 14.30 5.50 -6.87
C VAL A 190 12.91 5.98 -7.26
N ALA A 191 12.12 5.13 -7.92
CA ALA A 191 10.76 5.47 -8.31
C ALA A 191 9.86 5.77 -7.10
N ASN A 192 9.91 4.94 -6.04
CA ASN A 192 9.16 5.16 -4.80
C ASN A 192 9.64 6.42 -4.06
N ALA A 193 10.93 6.72 -4.10
CA ALA A 193 11.51 7.93 -3.51
C ALA A 193 11.07 9.23 -4.21
N ILE A 194 10.57 9.15 -5.44
CA ILE A 194 10.04 10.29 -6.20
C ILE A 194 8.51 10.32 -6.14
N ASN A 195 7.86 9.19 -6.43
CA ASN A 195 6.41 9.09 -6.55
C ASN A 195 5.71 9.53 -5.24
N ILE A 196 6.12 8.98 -4.09
CA ILE A 196 5.44 9.23 -2.81
C ILE A 196 5.51 10.71 -2.40
N PRO A 197 6.68 11.37 -2.36
CA PRO A 197 6.74 12.81 -2.09
C PRO A 197 5.97 13.65 -3.11
N MET A 198 5.96 13.28 -4.38
CA MET A 198 5.23 14.05 -5.41
C MET A 198 3.72 13.94 -5.27
N VAL A 199 3.17 12.75 -5.01
CA VAL A 199 1.72 12.58 -4.77
C VAL A 199 1.30 13.33 -3.50
N ARG A 200 2.17 13.34 -2.48
CA ARG A 200 1.91 13.98 -1.18
C ARG A 200 2.52 15.37 -1.05
N ALA A 201 2.84 16.03 -2.18
CA ALA A 201 3.54 17.32 -2.14
C ALA A 201 2.71 18.42 -1.46
N HIS A 202 1.38 18.31 -1.51
CA HIS A 202 0.49 19.25 -0.83
C HIS A 202 0.61 19.16 0.70
N GLU A 203 0.91 17.97 1.26
CA GLU A 203 1.17 17.82 2.69
C GLU A 203 2.49 18.48 3.09
N LEU A 204 3.47 18.52 2.18
CA LEU A 204 4.74 19.23 2.40
C LEU A 204 4.55 20.76 2.38
N THR A 205 3.63 21.27 1.54
CA THR A 205 3.36 22.71 1.44
C THR A 205 2.40 23.19 2.52
N ASP A 206 1.32 22.46 2.77
CA ASP A 206 0.19 22.88 3.63
C ASP A 206 0.30 22.30 5.05
N GLY A 207 1.03 21.19 5.22
CA GLY A 207 1.18 20.45 6.47
C GLY A 207 0.13 19.35 6.65
N ILE A 208 0.49 18.30 7.39
CA ILE A 208 -0.44 17.26 7.82
C ILE A 208 -1.35 17.81 8.92
N GLU A 209 -2.62 17.43 8.87
CA GLU A 209 -3.65 17.75 9.84
C GLU A 209 -3.43 17.02 11.18
N LEU A 210 -3.42 17.80 12.26
CA LEU A 210 -3.30 17.34 13.64
C LEU A 210 -4.67 17.48 14.30
N CYS A 211 -5.22 16.35 14.72
CA CYS A 211 -6.52 16.26 15.36
C CYS A 211 -6.42 15.87 16.83
N ASP A 212 -7.44 16.22 17.60
CA ASP A 212 -7.61 15.76 18.98
C ASP A 212 -8.15 14.31 19.06
N GLU A 213 -8.35 13.80 20.28
CA GLU A 213 -9.02 12.52 20.55
C GLU A 213 -10.43 12.43 19.94
N ASN A 214 -11.11 13.56 19.80
CA ASN A 214 -12.44 13.70 19.21
C ASN A 214 -12.42 13.92 17.68
N ASP A 215 -11.28 13.70 17.01
CA ASP A 215 -11.07 13.93 15.56
C ASP A 215 -11.34 15.38 15.09
N GLN A 216 -11.29 16.34 16.02
CA GLN A 216 -11.38 17.76 15.70
C GLN A 216 -10.02 18.29 15.26
N LEU A 217 -9.98 18.99 14.12
CA LEU A 217 -8.76 19.62 13.60
C LEU A 217 -8.30 20.76 14.52
N ILE A 218 -7.05 20.68 14.98
CA ILE A 218 -6.44 21.69 15.85
C ILE A 218 -5.38 22.49 15.11
N ALA A 219 -4.47 21.81 14.41
CA ALA A 219 -3.33 22.45 13.77
C ALA A 219 -2.85 21.69 12.52
N LYS A 220 -1.87 22.26 11.82
CA LYS A 220 -1.17 21.60 10.71
C LYS A 220 0.35 21.67 10.94
N SER A 221 1.08 20.59 10.62
CA SER A 221 2.55 20.57 10.73
C SER A 221 3.22 20.08 9.46
N LYS A 222 4.23 20.84 9.01
CA LYS A 222 5.01 20.52 7.80
C LYS A 222 6.15 19.55 8.11
N LYS A 223 6.86 19.72 9.23
CA LYS A 223 7.92 18.78 9.64
C LYS A 223 7.40 17.36 9.85
N LEU A 224 6.18 17.21 10.38
CA LEU A 224 5.56 15.89 10.48
C LEU A 224 5.18 15.30 9.13
N ALA A 225 4.79 16.14 8.16
CA ALA A 225 4.59 15.69 6.79
C ALA A 225 5.87 15.09 6.22
N THR A 226 7.00 15.81 6.33
CA THR A 226 8.29 15.32 5.83
C THR A 226 8.72 14.00 6.48
N LEU A 227 8.61 13.89 7.80
CA LEU A 227 8.97 12.67 8.53
C LEU A 227 8.04 11.50 8.16
N SER A 228 6.74 11.74 8.02
CA SER A 228 5.76 10.71 7.67
C SER A 228 5.98 10.21 6.25
N ILE A 229 6.19 11.11 5.29
CA ILE A 229 6.51 10.78 3.90
C ILE A 229 7.80 9.96 3.85
N ALA A 230 8.86 10.38 4.56
CA ALA A 230 10.12 9.63 4.61
C ALA A 230 9.94 8.22 5.19
N GLN A 231 9.15 8.07 6.26
CA GLN A 231 8.82 6.75 6.85
C GLN A 231 8.07 5.86 5.86
N VAL A 232 7.06 6.41 5.16
CA VAL A 232 6.27 5.67 4.18
C VAL A 232 7.14 5.26 2.98
N THR A 233 7.98 6.17 2.47
CA THR A 233 8.95 5.86 1.41
C THR A 233 9.90 4.74 1.82
N LEU A 234 10.49 4.82 3.01
CA LEU A 234 11.38 3.77 3.52
C LEU A 234 10.64 2.44 3.67
N SER A 235 9.41 2.47 4.19
CA SER A 235 8.58 1.27 4.33
C SER A 235 8.31 0.60 2.98
N ARG A 236 7.97 1.40 1.95
CA ARG A 236 7.69 0.88 0.59
C ARG A 236 8.93 0.26 -0.05
N ILE A 237 10.11 0.87 0.13
CA ILE A 237 11.38 0.30 -0.33
C ILE A 237 11.70 -1.00 0.43
N ALA A 238 11.51 -1.02 1.75
CA ALA A 238 11.74 -2.18 2.58
C ALA A 238 10.80 -3.35 2.21
N MET A 239 9.55 -3.07 1.85
CA MET A 239 8.56 -4.07 1.41
C MET A 239 8.95 -4.77 0.10
N ALA A 240 9.59 -4.04 -0.83
CA ALA A 240 10.04 -4.54 -2.12
C ALA A 240 11.40 -5.28 -2.06
N MET A 241 12.10 -5.20 -0.93
CA MET A 241 13.44 -5.78 -0.78
C MET A 241 13.40 -7.31 -0.77
N PRO A 242 12.54 -8.01 0.00
CA PRO A 242 12.60 -9.46 0.08
C PRO A 242 12.27 -10.13 -1.25
N ASP A 243 11.25 -9.67 -1.97
CA ASP A 243 10.87 -10.26 -3.26
C ASP A 243 11.89 -9.95 -4.37
N MET A 244 12.38 -8.70 -4.48
CA MET A 244 13.32 -8.31 -5.55
C MET A 244 14.78 -8.71 -5.27
N VAL A 245 15.17 -8.99 -4.02
CA VAL A 245 16.53 -9.44 -3.69
C VAL A 245 16.59 -10.96 -3.52
N LEU A 246 15.61 -11.56 -2.83
CA LEU A 246 15.65 -13.00 -2.54
C LEU A 246 15.32 -13.82 -3.79
N SER A 247 14.37 -13.39 -4.63
CA SER A 247 14.00 -14.15 -5.84
C SER A 247 15.19 -14.34 -6.79
N PRO A 248 15.99 -13.30 -7.11
CA PRO A 248 17.21 -13.47 -7.90
C PRO A 248 18.29 -14.34 -7.25
N VAL A 249 18.43 -14.30 -5.92
CA VAL A 249 19.40 -15.12 -5.17
C VAL A 249 19.01 -16.60 -5.21
N ILE A 250 17.73 -16.90 -4.97
CA ILE A 250 17.17 -18.24 -5.07
C ILE A 250 17.31 -18.75 -6.50
N MET A 251 16.93 -17.93 -7.50
CA MET A 251 17.07 -18.30 -8.90
C MET A 251 18.54 -18.54 -9.28
N ASN A 252 19.49 -17.76 -8.76
CA ASN A 252 20.92 -17.99 -8.98
C ASN A 252 21.34 -19.39 -8.49
N ARG A 253 20.83 -19.82 -7.33
CA ARG A 253 21.10 -21.17 -6.80
C ARG A 253 20.50 -22.25 -7.70
N PHE A 254 19.25 -22.08 -8.17
CA PHE A 254 18.63 -23.02 -9.12
C PHE A 254 19.37 -23.12 -10.45
N THR A 255 19.79 -21.99 -11.03
CA THR A 255 20.51 -21.97 -12.32
C THR A 255 21.88 -22.66 -12.27
N ARG A 256 22.47 -22.86 -11.08
CA ARG A 256 23.74 -23.56 -10.92
C ARG A 256 23.60 -25.10 -10.90
N THR A 257 22.39 -25.63 -10.79
CA THR A 257 22.12 -27.08 -10.79
C THR A 257 22.37 -27.69 -12.17
N ALA A 258 22.88 -28.93 -12.21
CA ALA A 258 23.21 -29.65 -13.45
C ALA A 258 22.03 -29.76 -14.44
N TYR A 259 20.80 -29.85 -13.93
CA TYR A 259 19.57 -29.89 -14.74
C TYR A 259 19.36 -28.63 -15.59
N TYR A 260 19.64 -27.44 -15.04
CA TYR A 260 19.46 -26.18 -15.76
C TYR A 260 20.63 -25.88 -16.69
N ARG A 261 21.86 -26.27 -16.32
CA ARG A 261 23.04 -26.14 -17.19
C ARG A 261 22.92 -26.94 -18.49
N THR A 262 22.26 -28.09 -18.44
CA THR A 262 22.07 -28.97 -19.60
C THR A 262 20.87 -28.59 -20.47
N ARG A 263 19.98 -27.70 -20.00
CA ARG A 263 18.74 -27.31 -20.70
C ARG A 263 18.51 -25.78 -20.71
N PRO A 264 19.26 -25.03 -21.53
CA PRO A 264 19.20 -23.56 -21.54
C PRO A 264 17.83 -23.00 -21.98
N LEU A 265 17.08 -23.72 -22.81
CA LEU A 265 15.70 -23.33 -23.19
C LEU A 265 14.76 -23.43 -21.99
N VAL A 266 14.82 -24.53 -21.24
CA VAL A 266 14.01 -24.71 -20.03
C VAL A 266 14.35 -23.64 -19.00
N GLN A 267 15.63 -23.29 -18.84
CA GLN A 267 16.04 -22.17 -17.98
C GLN A 267 15.39 -20.85 -18.42
N LYS A 268 15.46 -20.51 -19.71
CA LYS A 268 14.93 -19.24 -20.24
C LYS A 268 13.41 -19.12 -20.05
N TYR A 269 12.64 -20.18 -20.29
CA TYR A 269 11.18 -20.14 -20.18
C TYR A 269 10.67 -20.34 -18.76
N SER A 270 11.42 -21.00 -17.88
CA SER A 270 11.01 -21.21 -16.47
C SER A 270 11.45 -20.08 -15.53
N GLU A 271 12.43 -19.25 -15.91
CA GLU A 271 12.91 -18.12 -15.09
C GLU A 271 11.77 -17.16 -14.74
N MET A 272 10.96 -16.77 -15.73
CA MET A 272 9.86 -15.82 -15.53
C MET A 272 8.74 -16.38 -14.63
N PRO A 273 8.14 -17.56 -14.88
CA PRO A 273 7.13 -18.14 -13.98
C PRO A 273 7.63 -18.38 -12.55
N ILE A 274 8.86 -18.87 -12.38
CA ILE A 274 9.44 -19.14 -11.06
C ILE A 274 9.67 -17.84 -10.29
N GLN A 275 10.28 -16.83 -10.92
CA GLN A 275 10.49 -15.53 -10.28
C GLN A 275 9.17 -14.83 -9.96
N THR A 276 8.19 -14.91 -10.87
CA THR A 276 6.83 -14.38 -10.63
C THR A 276 6.20 -15.06 -9.42
N PHE A 277 6.27 -16.39 -9.34
CA PHE A 277 5.72 -17.16 -8.21
C PHE A 277 6.41 -16.83 -6.87
N LEU A 278 7.75 -16.80 -6.86
CA LEU A 278 8.52 -16.45 -5.67
C LEU A 278 8.26 -15.00 -5.21
N ALA A 279 8.18 -14.06 -6.15
CA ALA A 279 7.81 -12.68 -5.87
C ALA A 279 6.37 -12.61 -5.31
N GLY A 280 5.44 -13.41 -5.84
CA GLY A 280 4.08 -13.50 -5.32
C GLY A 280 4.02 -13.96 -3.86
N ILE A 281 4.75 -15.03 -3.51
CA ILE A 281 4.85 -15.49 -2.12
C ILE A 281 5.45 -14.40 -1.23
N GLY A 282 6.55 -13.77 -1.68
CA GLY A 282 7.18 -12.66 -0.98
C GLY A 282 6.18 -11.55 -0.70
N LEU A 283 5.57 -10.99 -1.74
CA LEU A 283 4.62 -9.88 -1.68
C LEU A 283 3.39 -10.18 -0.81
N TYR A 284 2.90 -11.42 -0.83
CA TYR A 284 1.75 -11.84 -0.02
C TYR A 284 2.01 -11.65 1.48
N PHE A 285 3.23 -11.94 1.95
CA PHE A 285 3.59 -11.73 3.35
C PHE A 285 4.17 -10.35 3.61
N THR A 286 5.06 -9.86 2.74
CA THR A 286 5.79 -8.61 2.99
C THR A 286 4.89 -7.39 2.89
N THR A 287 3.87 -7.40 2.03
CA THR A 287 2.99 -6.24 1.85
C THR A 287 2.18 -5.96 3.14
N PRO A 288 1.43 -6.92 3.70
CA PRO A 288 0.70 -6.66 4.95
C PRO A 288 1.63 -6.42 6.15
N LEU A 289 2.75 -7.16 6.23
CA LEU A 289 3.70 -7.01 7.34
C LEU A 289 4.41 -5.65 7.32
N GLY A 290 4.76 -5.15 6.12
CA GLY A 290 5.41 -3.87 5.94
C GLY A 290 4.47 -2.69 6.16
N CYS A 291 3.23 -2.76 5.64
CA CYS A 291 2.21 -1.76 5.97
C CYS A 291 1.89 -1.72 7.47
N ALA A 292 2.00 -2.86 8.17
CA ALA A 292 1.79 -2.92 9.62
C ALA A 292 2.97 -2.39 10.46
N LEU A 293 4.15 -2.16 9.88
CA LEU A 293 5.33 -1.68 10.64
C LEU A 293 5.04 -0.35 11.32
N PHE A 294 4.41 0.58 10.60
CA PHE A 294 4.06 1.89 11.11
C PHE A 294 2.54 1.99 11.31
N PRO A 295 2.07 2.57 12.42
CA PRO A 295 0.63 2.75 12.64
C PRO A 295 0.09 3.87 11.74
N GLN A 296 -1.07 3.63 11.11
CA GLN A 296 -1.75 4.58 10.23
C GLN A 296 -2.11 5.88 10.96
N LYS A 297 -2.70 5.79 12.16
CA LYS A 297 -2.92 6.93 13.07
C LYS A 297 -1.82 6.90 14.12
N SER A 298 -1.02 7.96 14.20
CA SER A 298 0.05 8.10 15.19
C SER A 298 -0.23 9.26 16.12
N SER A 299 0.17 9.14 17.37
CA SER A 299 0.12 10.21 18.36
C SER A 299 1.47 10.89 18.49
N ILE A 300 1.46 12.19 18.78
CA ILE A 300 2.65 12.98 19.08
C ILE A 300 2.38 13.96 20.21
N GLU A 301 3.36 14.07 21.10
CA GLU A 301 3.34 15.08 22.17
C GLU A 301 3.56 16.47 21.60
N VAL A 302 2.82 17.45 22.12
CA VAL A 302 2.92 18.85 21.67
C VAL A 302 4.34 19.40 21.83
N LEU A 303 5.08 18.95 22.84
CA LEU A 303 6.48 19.36 23.09
C LEU A 303 7.45 18.96 21.97
N LYS A 304 7.11 17.95 21.16
CA LYS A 304 7.93 17.49 20.03
C LYS A 304 7.55 18.16 18.71
N LEU A 305 6.47 18.95 18.69
CA LEU A 305 6.03 19.71 17.53
C LEU A 305 6.93 20.91 17.24
N GLU A 306 6.76 21.48 16.05
CA GLU A 306 7.47 22.70 15.65
C GLU A 306 7.10 23.87 16.58
N PRO A 307 8.05 24.78 16.90
CA PRO A 307 7.77 25.94 17.77
C PRO A 307 6.62 26.82 17.26
N SER A 308 6.41 26.88 15.94
CA SER A 308 5.29 27.59 15.31
C SER A 308 3.93 26.99 15.69
N VAL A 309 3.82 25.66 15.69
CA VAL A 309 2.62 24.91 16.06
C VAL A 309 2.40 24.96 17.57
N GLN A 310 3.47 24.85 18.37
CA GLN A 310 3.39 25.02 19.82
C GLN A 310 2.86 26.41 20.21
N LYS A 311 3.33 27.48 19.54
CA LYS A 311 2.82 28.84 19.73
C LYS A 311 1.36 29.02 19.33
N GLN A 312 0.86 28.27 18.35
CA GLN A 312 -0.56 28.26 18.01
C GLN A 312 -1.39 27.53 19.07
N LEU A 313 -0.88 26.42 19.60
CA LEU A 313 -1.53 25.63 20.64
C LEU A 313 -1.58 26.36 21.99
N LEU A 314 -0.57 27.16 22.32
CA LEU A 314 -0.56 28.02 23.52
C LEU A 314 -1.68 29.08 23.53
N LYS A 315 -2.33 29.35 22.39
CA LYS A 315 -3.47 30.26 22.31
C LYS A 315 -4.81 29.58 22.66
N TRP A 316 -4.82 28.25 22.78
CA TRP A 316 -6.01 27.50 23.16
C TRP A 316 -6.19 27.50 24.68
N ARG A 317 -7.46 27.47 25.12
CA ARG A 317 -7.85 27.57 26.53
C ARG A 317 -7.40 26.36 27.36
N ASP A 318 -7.35 25.18 26.73
CA ASP A 318 -6.80 23.94 27.29
C ASP A 318 -6.06 23.18 26.17
N PRO A 319 -4.72 23.33 26.05
CA PRO A 319 -3.97 22.68 24.99
C PRO A 319 -3.85 21.18 25.27
N PRO A 320 -4.31 20.30 24.35
CA PRO A 320 -4.15 18.87 24.54
C PRO A 320 -2.67 18.49 24.59
N LYS A 321 -2.31 17.57 25.47
CA LYS A 321 -0.89 17.14 25.63
C LYS A 321 -0.40 16.30 24.44
N VAL A 322 -1.33 15.64 23.76
CA VAL A 322 -1.09 14.70 22.67
C VAL A 322 -2.03 15.02 21.52
N LEU A 323 -1.50 15.04 20.30
CA LEU A 323 -2.26 15.19 19.06
C LEU A 323 -2.11 13.94 18.20
N TYR A 324 -3.12 13.66 17.39
CA TYR A 324 -3.15 12.52 16.48
C TYR A 324 -3.05 12.99 15.04
N TYR A 325 -2.33 12.23 14.22
CA TYR A 325 -2.23 12.49 12.78
C TYR A 325 -2.26 11.19 11.98
N ASN A 326 -2.79 11.28 10.76
CA ASN A 326 -2.80 10.17 9.82
C ASN A 326 -1.51 10.19 8.98
N LYS A 327 -0.79 9.06 8.97
CA LYS A 327 0.43 8.87 8.19
C LYS A 327 0.17 8.52 6.73
N GLY A 328 -1.06 8.13 6.35
CA GLY A 328 -1.42 7.79 4.97
C GLY A 328 -0.63 6.58 4.43
N LEU A 329 -0.86 5.40 5.02
CA LEU A 329 -0.16 4.13 4.71
C LEU A 329 -0.85 3.30 3.62
#